data_AF-A0A852P8T6-F1
#
_entry.id   AF-A0A852P8T6-F1
#
_cell.length_a   1.000
_cell.length_b   1.000
_cell.length_c   1.000
_cell.angle_alpha   90.00
_cell.angle_beta   90.00
_cell.angle_gamma   90.00
#
_symmetry.space_group_name_H-M   'P 1'
#
loop_
_entity.id
_entity.type
_entity.pdbx_description
1 polymer ?
#
loop_
_entity_poly.entity_id
_entity_poly.type
_entity_poly.pdbx_seq_one_letter_code
_entity_poly.pdbx_strand_id
1 'polypeptide(L)'
;LSLMSHLLCHPQLEGLCSFLQLSTCPEPFLVRFCSWLLALTPDLSYTSAAILAEQLFLRRVLSLTQPPSRHLMAALTSFCSKYSHPFCRVLVAAVLREPGEGAEQTKLVCELVEECLEPHSVQLVLSQVLEVPLSEKLLPVLQAVLGRQVRGSSCPTGFLADSSSAGARTSSPTLLLGLFQEVLPPELLDLLVLTLCRQAPAFATSLSYAKLVTATLTVYQSQVS
;
A
#
# COMPACT_ATOMS: atom_id res chain seq x y z
N LEU A 1 20.35 0.70 -27.20
CA LEU A 1 19.25 0.54 -26.22
C LEU A 1 18.88 -0.93 -25.97
N SER A 2 19.10 -1.86 -26.90
CA SER A 2 18.82 -3.30 -26.70
C SER A 2 19.83 -4.08 -25.86
N LEU A 3 20.94 -3.46 -25.44
CA LEU A 3 21.98 -4.09 -24.61
C LEU A 3 21.73 -3.99 -23.10
N MET A 4 20.80 -3.13 -22.64
CA MET A 4 20.51 -3.01 -21.19
C MET A 4 19.50 -4.05 -20.68
N SER A 5 18.70 -4.65 -21.57
CA SER A 5 17.73 -5.68 -21.18
C SER A 5 18.36 -7.05 -20.93
N HIS A 6 19.53 -7.34 -21.53
CA HIS A 6 20.26 -8.60 -21.37
C HIS A 6 21.27 -8.61 -20.20
N LEU A 7 21.47 -7.49 -19.49
CA LEU A 7 22.52 -7.33 -18.47
C LEU A 7 22.07 -7.45 -17.00
N LEU A 8 20.80 -7.77 -16.73
CA LEU A 8 20.25 -7.76 -15.37
C LEU A 8 20.30 -9.14 -14.70
N CYS A 9 21.49 -9.74 -14.60
CA CYS A 9 21.72 -10.80 -13.62
C CYS A 9 21.85 -10.17 -12.22
N HIS A 10 21.17 -10.75 -11.22
CA HIS A 10 21.10 -10.26 -9.84
C HIS A 10 22.43 -9.67 -9.27
N PRO A 11 23.58 -10.37 -9.32
CA PRO A 11 24.82 -9.84 -8.75
C PRO A 11 25.39 -8.63 -9.51
N GLN A 12 25.13 -8.53 -10.83
CA GLN A 12 25.63 -7.42 -11.64
C GLN A 12 24.83 -6.14 -11.40
N LEU A 13 23.51 -6.26 -11.23
CA LEU A 13 22.64 -5.12 -10.92
C LEU A 13 22.98 -4.54 -9.55
N GLU A 14 23.15 -5.39 -8.54
CA GLU A 14 23.51 -4.95 -7.19
C GLU A 14 24.89 -4.25 -7.15
N GLY A 15 25.87 -4.79 -7.91
CA GLY A 15 27.17 -4.15 -8.11
C GLY A 15 27.06 -2.80 -8.82
N LEU A 16 26.20 -2.66 -9.83
CA LEU A 16 25.95 -1.42 -10.54
C LEU A 16 25.27 -0.37 -9.64
N CYS A 17 24.28 -0.78 -8.85
CA CYS A 17 23.60 0.08 -7.88
C CYS A 17 24.58 0.64 -6.84
N SER A 18 25.52 -0.20 -6.39
CA SER A 18 26.59 0.18 -5.45
C SER A 18 27.58 1.15 -6.09
N PHE A 19 28.00 0.88 -7.34
CA PHE A 19 28.89 1.75 -8.10
C PHE A 19 28.28 3.14 -8.36
N LEU A 20 27.00 3.20 -8.72
CA LEU A 20 26.25 4.44 -8.95
C LEU A 20 25.80 5.12 -7.65
N GLN A 21 26.05 4.50 -6.49
CA GLN A 21 25.65 5.00 -5.17
C GLN A 21 24.17 5.39 -5.11
N LEU A 22 23.30 4.55 -5.67
CA LEU A 22 21.87 4.83 -5.78
C LEU A 22 21.20 5.08 -4.41
N SER A 23 21.75 4.51 -3.34
CA SER A 23 21.27 4.69 -1.97
C SER A 23 21.61 6.06 -1.35
N THR A 24 22.55 6.81 -1.92
CA THR A 24 22.97 8.16 -1.45
C THR A 24 22.78 9.27 -2.49
N CYS A 25 22.36 8.92 -3.70
CA CYS A 25 22.03 9.86 -4.77
C CYS A 25 21.00 10.94 -4.34
N PRO A 26 21.11 12.20 -4.80
CA PRO A 26 20.12 13.24 -4.46
C PRO A 26 18.73 12.94 -5.03
N GLU A 27 17.68 13.26 -4.27
CA GLU A 27 16.30 12.88 -4.58
C GLU A 27 15.75 13.40 -5.93
N PRO A 28 16.13 14.60 -6.43
CA PRO A 28 15.69 15.04 -7.76
C PRO A 28 16.16 14.10 -8.89
N PHE A 29 17.31 13.44 -8.73
CA PHE A 29 17.78 12.44 -9.67
C PHE A 29 16.96 11.15 -9.60
N LEU A 30 16.46 10.78 -8.42
CA LEU A 30 15.59 9.61 -8.26
C LEU A 30 14.34 9.74 -9.11
N VAL A 31 13.67 10.90 -9.09
CA VAL A 31 12.45 11.12 -9.89
C VAL A 31 12.73 10.91 -11.37
N ARG A 32 13.82 11.51 -11.88
CA ARG A 32 14.21 11.36 -13.29
C ARG A 32 14.60 9.92 -13.61
N PHE A 33 15.31 9.24 -12.70
CA PHE A 33 15.69 7.86 -12.86
C PHE A 33 14.47 6.93 -12.90
N CYS A 34 13.52 7.09 -11.97
CA CYS A 34 12.25 6.37 -11.98
C CYS A 34 11.48 6.61 -13.29
N SER A 35 11.39 7.86 -13.76
CA SER A 35 10.74 8.14 -15.05
C SER A 35 11.39 7.39 -16.22
N TRP A 36 12.71 7.24 -16.19
CA TRP A 36 13.44 6.47 -17.19
C TRP A 36 13.18 4.96 -17.07
N LEU A 37 13.20 4.41 -15.84
CA LEU A 37 12.88 3.01 -15.58
C LEU A 37 11.46 2.64 -16.03
N LEU A 38 10.51 3.56 -15.86
CA LEU A 38 9.11 3.35 -16.27
C LEU A 38 8.96 3.37 -17.80
N ALA A 39 9.83 4.08 -18.50
CA ALA A 39 9.85 4.16 -19.97
C ALA A 39 10.59 2.98 -20.64
N LEU A 40 11.22 2.09 -19.87
CA LEU A 40 11.90 0.91 -20.40
C LEU A 40 10.89 -0.05 -21.06
N THR A 41 11.29 -0.58 -22.21
CA THR A 41 10.60 -1.68 -22.89
C THR A 41 11.66 -2.69 -23.37
N PRO A 42 11.56 -3.98 -22.98
CA PRO A 42 10.55 -4.57 -22.08
C PRO A 42 10.67 -4.08 -20.64
N ASP A 43 9.60 -4.29 -19.85
CA ASP A 43 9.55 -3.92 -18.45
C ASP A 43 10.60 -4.68 -17.61
N LEU A 44 10.94 -4.12 -16.46
CA LEU A 44 11.85 -4.77 -15.52
C LEU A 44 11.25 -6.08 -15.01
N SER A 45 12.10 -7.10 -14.85
CA SER A 45 11.70 -8.32 -14.14
C SER A 45 11.37 -8.03 -12.68
N TYR A 46 10.56 -8.89 -12.07
CA TYR A 46 10.22 -8.81 -10.63
C TYR A 46 11.46 -8.65 -9.74
N THR A 47 12.48 -9.49 -9.97
CA THR A 47 13.73 -9.48 -9.20
C THR A 47 14.51 -8.19 -9.37
N SER A 48 14.63 -7.68 -10.60
CA SER A 48 15.34 -6.42 -10.86
C SER A 48 14.61 -5.23 -10.24
N ALA A 49 13.29 -5.20 -10.34
CA ALA A 49 12.47 -4.16 -9.73
C ALA A 49 12.56 -4.20 -8.20
N ALA A 50 12.63 -5.38 -7.58
CA ALA A 50 12.82 -5.51 -6.13
C ALA A 50 14.18 -4.95 -5.68
N ILE A 51 15.28 -5.32 -6.36
CA ILE A 51 16.63 -4.80 -6.06
C ILE A 51 16.65 -3.28 -6.20
N LEU A 52 16.05 -2.73 -7.28
CA LEU A 52 15.99 -1.29 -7.47
C LEU A 52 15.14 -0.60 -6.41
N ALA A 53 14.00 -1.17 -6.02
CA ALA A 53 13.18 -0.63 -4.93
C ALA A 53 13.97 -0.57 -3.61
N GLU A 54 14.75 -1.60 -3.32
CA GLU A 54 15.60 -1.67 -2.14
C GLU A 54 16.67 -0.57 -2.17
N GLN A 55 17.44 -0.51 -3.26
CA GLN A 55 18.58 0.40 -3.40
C GLN A 55 18.16 1.87 -3.52
N LEU A 56 17.01 2.15 -4.13
CA LEU A 56 16.52 3.52 -4.31
C LEU A 56 15.77 4.04 -3.09
N PHE A 57 15.06 3.19 -2.35
CA PHE A 57 14.08 3.70 -1.37
C PHE A 57 14.30 3.17 0.04
N LEU A 58 14.77 1.94 0.24
CA LEU A 58 14.73 1.30 1.56
C LEU A 58 15.45 2.11 2.62
N ARG A 59 16.73 2.41 2.39
CA ARG A 59 17.53 3.20 3.34
C ARG A 59 16.92 4.56 3.64
N ARG A 60 16.38 5.24 2.62
CA ARG A 60 15.78 6.57 2.74
C ARG A 60 14.52 6.54 3.59
N VAL A 61 13.63 5.59 3.30
CA VAL A 61 12.39 5.36 4.06
C VAL A 61 12.71 5.00 5.50
N LEU A 62 13.62 4.05 5.75
CA LEU A 62 13.97 3.66 7.11
C LEU A 62 14.62 4.82 7.90
N SER A 63 15.34 5.72 7.24
CA SER A 63 15.94 6.90 7.87
C SER A 63 15.00 8.09 8.08
N LEU A 64 13.72 7.98 7.72
CA LEU A 64 12.78 9.11 7.87
C LEU A 64 12.58 9.49 9.33
N THR A 65 12.84 10.77 9.62
CA THR A 65 12.50 11.43 10.90
C THR A 65 11.42 12.50 10.73
N GLN A 66 11.02 12.77 9.50
CA GLN A 66 10.07 13.78 9.07
C GLN A 66 9.27 13.24 7.87
N PRO A 67 8.15 13.87 7.50
CA PRO A 67 7.43 13.51 6.29
C PRO A 67 8.36 13.52 5.07
N PRO A 68 8.20 12.56 4.14
CA PRO A 68 9.06 12.44 2.98
C PRO A 68 9.04 13.73 2.16
N SER A 69 10.19 14.07 1.57
CA SER A 69 10.25 15.23 0.67
C SER A 69 9.32 15.03 -0.54
N ARG A 70 8.92 16.13 -1.18
CA ARG A 70 8.12 16.07 -2.41
C ARG A 70 8.77 15.20 -3.52
N HIS A 71 10.10 15.19 -3.59
CA HIS A 71 10.82 14.45 -4.63
C HIS A 71 10.88 12.96 -4.28
N LEU A 72 11.12 12.64 -3.01
CA LEU A 72 11.05 11.26 -2.54
C LEU A 72 9.64 10.70 -2.74
N MET A 73 8.61 11.45 -2.36
CA MET A 73 7.23 11.02 -2.53
C MET A 73 6.88 10.82 -4.02
N ALA A 74 7.23 11.77 -4.89
CA ALA A 74 7.01 11.63 -6.34
C ALA A 74 7.74 10.42 -6.94
N ALA A 75 8.95 10.10 -6.47
CA ALA A 75 9.68 8.92 -6.94
C ALA A 75 9.03 7.62 -6.45
N LEU A 76 8.57 7.58 -5.18
CA LEU A 76 7.85 6.44 -4.61
C LEU A 76 6.54 6.17 -5.36
N THR A 77 5.70 7.20 -5.56
CA THR A 77 4.42 7.07 -6.27
C THR A 77 4.61 6.65 -7.72
N SER A 78 5.55 7.28 -8.40
CA SER A 78 5.90 6.96 -9.78
C SER A 78 6.34 5.51 -9.91
N PHE A 79 7.25 5.04 -9.06
CA PHE A 79 7.75 3.66 -9.13
C PHE A 79 6.68 2.63 -8.74
N CYS A 80 5.92 2.87 -7.65
CA CYS A 80 4.92 1.93 -7.17
C CYS A 80 3.71 1.80 -8.12
N SER A 81 3.44 2.80 -8.97
CA SER A 81 2.36 2.74 -9.96
C SER A 81 2.52 1.61 -11.00
N LYS A 82 3.76 1.24 -11.34
CA LYS A 82 4.06 0.17 -12.32
C LYS A 82 4.63 -1.08 -11.68
N TYR A 83 5.41 -0.92 -10.62
CA TYR A 83 6.12 -2.01 -9.95
C TYR A 83 5.62 -2.19 -8.50
N SER A 84 4.30 -2.15 -8.31
CA SER A 84 3.63 -2.19 -7.00
C SER A 84 3.98 -3.42 -6.17
N HIS A 85 3.91 -4.63 -6.75
CA HIS A 85 4.21 -5.87 -6.03
C HIS A 85 5.66 -5.95 -5.49
N PRO A 86 6.73 -5.80 -6.31
CA PRO A 86 8.10 -5.82 -5.79
C PRO A 86 8.37 -4.67 -4.82
N PHE A 87 7.76 -3.50 -5.06
CA PHE A 87 7.85 -2.36 -4.16
C PHE A 87 7.28 -2.67 -2.77
N CYS A 88 6.05 -3.21 -2.70
CA CYS A 88 5.41 -3.57 -1.42
C CYS A 88 6.19 -4.67 -0.69
N ARG A 89 6.68 -5.68 -1.41
CA ARG A 89 7.44 -6.79 -0.82
C ARG A 89 8.78 -6.37 -0.23
N VAL A 90 9.36 -5.27 -0.71
CA VAL A 90 10.63 -4.75 -0.20
C VAL A 90 10.37 -3.71 0.88
N LEU A 91 9.67 -2.62 0.56
CA LEU A 91 9.54 -1.47 1.46
C LEU A 91 8.55 -1.71 2.58
N VAL A 92 7.32 -2.12 2.25
CA VAL A 92 6.29 -2.30 3.28
C VAL A 92 6.72 -3.42 4.23
N ALA A 93 7.20 -4.54 3.69
CA ALA A 93 7.70 -5.66 4.49
C ALA A 93 8.85 -5.27 5.44
N ALA A 94 9.73 -4.35 5.03
CA ALA A 94 10.81 -3.86 5.89
C ALA A 94 10.29 -2.92 6.97
N VAL A 95 9.44 -1.96 6.62
CA VAL A 95 8.83 -1.03 7.59
C VAL A 95 8.04 -1.77 8.67
N LEU A 96 7.33 -2.84 8.30
CA LEU A 96 6.57 -3.67 9.25
C LEU A 96 7.46 -4.45 10.22
N ARG A 97 8.67 -4.82 9.81
CA ARG A 97 9.62 -5.61 10.62
C ARG A 97 10.53 -4.75 11.51
N GLU A 98 10.67 -3.46 11.22
CA GLU A 98 11.53 -2.58 12.00
C GLU A 98 11.09 -2.50 13.47
N PRO A 99 11.96 -2.72 14.46
CA PRO A 99 11.58 -2.75 15.87
C PRO A 99 11.35 -1.37 16.52
N GLY A 100 11.56 -0.25 15.81
CA GLY A 100 11.46 1.12 16.36
C GLY A 100 10.08 1.80 16.31
N GLU A 101 10.00 3.01 16.89
CA GLU A 101 8.89 3.98 16.78
C GLU A 101 8.89 4.65 15.38
N GLY A 102 8.77 3.85 14.33
CA GLY A 102 8.77 4.31 12.94
C GLY A 102 7.47 5.03 12.55
N ALA A 103 7.12 6.11 13.25
CA ALA A 103 5.86 6.84 13.05
C ALA A 103 5.76 7.44 11.64
N GLU A 104 6.85 7.99 11.11
CA GLU A 104 6.86 8.58 9.76
C GLU A 104 6.85 7.52 8.67
N GLN A 105 7.53 6.39 8.88
CA GLN A 105 7.54 5.23 8.00
C GLN A 105 6.13 4.62 7.90
N THR A 106 5.47 4.48 9.04
CA THR A 106 4.10 3.97 9.13
C THR A 106 3.14 4.91 8.42
N LYS A 107 3.24 6.23 8.64
CA LYS A 107 2.42 7.24 7.94
C LYS A 107 2.62 7.19 6.44
N LEU A 108 3.86 7.06 5.97
CA LEU A 108 4.16 6.90 4.54
C LEU A 108 3.49 5.64 3.98
N VAL A 109 3.56 4.50 4.69
CA VAL A 109 2.87 3.28 4.26
C VAL A 109 1.36 3.49 4.21
N CYS A 110 0.76 4.17 5.20
CA CYS A 110 -0.66 4.53 5.16
C CYS A 110 -1.00 5.39 3.94
N GLU A 111 -0.23 6.43 3.64
CA GLU A 111 -0.45 7.32 2.47
C GLU A 111 -0.34 6.54 1.14
N LEU A 112 0.66 5.66 1.02
CA LEU A 112 0.80 4.78 -0.15
C LEU A 112 -0.39 3.83 -0.27
N VAL A 113 -0.82 3.25 0.85
CA VAL A 113 -1.97 2.35 0.93
C VAL A 113 -3.27 3.07 0.65
N GLU A 114 -3.42 4.36 0.93
CA GLU A 114 -4.67 5.12 0.69
C GLU A 114 -4.75 5.67 -0.73
N GLU A 115 -3.64 6.20 -1.26
CA GLU A 115 -3.67 7.01 -2.47
C GLU A 115 -2.98 6.36 -3.67
N CYS A 116 -2.01 5.46 -3.45
CA CYS A 116 -1.07 5.07 -4.52
C CYS A 116 -1.21 3.62 -5.00
N LEU A 117 -1.43 2.68 -4.08
CA LEU A 117 -1.43 1.24 -4.38
C LEU A 117 -2.74 0.75 -5.01
N GLU A 118 -2.66 -0.13 -6.00
CA GLU A 118 -3.85 -0.81 -6.54
C GLU A 118 -4.48 -1.75 -5.51
N PRO A 119 -5.78 -2.07 -5.61
CA PRO A 119 -6.48 -2.90 -4.65
C PRO A 119 -5.81 -4.26 -4.37
N HIS A 120 -5.31 -4.94 -5.42
CA HIS A 120 -4.56 -6.19 -5.27
C HIS A 120 -3.26 -6.00 -4.47
N SER A 121 -2.58 -4.86 -4.62
CA SER A 121 -1.38 -4.54 -3.84
C SER A 121 -1.70 -4.19 -2.39
N VAL A 122 -2.87 -3.61 -2.12
CA VAL A 122 -3.38 -3.37 -0.77
C VAL A 122 -3.65 -4.68 -0.04
N GLN A 123 -4.16 -5.71 -0.72
CA GLN A 123 -4.31 -7.06 -0.15
C GLN A 123 -2.95 -7.68 0.22
N LEU A 124 -1.91 -7.46 -0.60
CA LEU A 124 -0.54 -7.89 -0.26
C LEU A 124 0.00 -7.18 0.98
N VAL A 125 -0.32 -5.89 1.17
CA VAL A 125 0.04 -5.16 2.39
C VAL A 125 -0.67 -5.77 3.59
N LEU A 126 -1.96 -6.07 3.49
CA LEU A 126 -2.71 -6.73 4.56
C LEU A 126 -2.08 -8.07 4.95
N SER A 127 -1.78 -8.93 3.97
CA SER A 127 -1.11 -10.22 4.21
C SER A 127 0.19 -10.03 5.00
N GLN A 128 1.02 -9.05 4.60
CA GLN A 128 2.30 -8.79 5.25
C GLN A 128 2.14 -8.24 6.68
N VAL A 129 1.10 -7.45 6.95
CA VAL A 129 0.82 -6.96 8.30
C VAL A 129 0.34 -8.09 9.21
N LEU A 130 -0.47 -9.01 8.70
CA LEU A 130 -0.97 -10.16 9.46
C LEU A 130 0.11 -11.23 9.71
N GLU A 131 1.17 -11.26 8.90
CA GLU A 131 2.34 -12.13 9.10
C GLU A 131 3.24 -11.71 10.28
N VAL A 132 3.14 -10.46 10.76
CA VAL A 132 3.96 -9.94 11.88
C VAL A 132 3.12 -9.73 13.15
N PRO A 133 3.72 -9.79 14.36
CA PRO A 133 2.99 -9.47 15.59
C PRO A 133 2.45 -8.05 15.57
N LEU A 134 1.13 -7.89 15.70
CA LEU A 134 0.52 -6.58 15.76
C LEU A 134 1.08 -5.76 16.93
N SER A 135 1.40 -4.51 16.64
CA SER A 135 1.83 -3.49 17.60
C SER A 135 1.01 -2.22 17.35
N GLU A 136 0.95 -1.31 18.32
CA GLU A 136 0.20 -0.04 18.21
C GLU A 136 0.51 0.71 16.92
N LYS A 137 1.78 0.70 16.49
CA LYS A 137 2.22 1.34 15.25
C LYS A 137 1.66 0.71 13.97
N LEU A 138 1.23 -0.54 13.98
CA LEU A 138 0.69 -1.20 12.78
C LEU A 138 -0.82 -1.04 12.65
N LEU A 139 -1.50 -0.62 13.72
CA LEU A 139 -2.95 -0.40 13.72
C LEU A 139 -3.39 0.66 12.69
N PRO A 140 -2.68 1.80 12.52
CA PRO A 140 -2.99 2.76 11.46
C PRO A 140 -2.90 2.18 10.06
N VAL A 141 -1.95 1.26 9.81
CA VAL A 141 -1.82 0.61 8.49
C VAL A 141 -3.02 -0.30 8.23
N LEU A 142 -3.45 -1.09 9.21
CA LEU A 142 -4.67 -1.89 9.09
C LEU A 142 -5.91 -1.02 8.87
N GLN A 143 -6.00 0.11 9.58
CA GLN A 143 -7.09 1.06 9.39
C GLN A 143 -7.08 1.67 7.99
N ALA A 144 -5.91 2.02 7.44
CA ALA A 144 -5.76 2.53 6.08
C ALA A 144 -6.17 1.48 5.02
N VAL A 145 -5.73 0.23 5.18
CA VAL A 145 -6.13 -0.89 4.32
C VAL A 145 -7.66 -1.05 4.34
N LEU A 146 -8.26 -1.17 5.54
CA LEU A 146 -9.70 -1.33 5.69
C LEU A 146 -10.47 -0.10 5.17
N GLY A 147 -9.99 1.10 5.46
CA GLY A 147 -10.56 2.36 5.00
C GLY A 147 -10.59 2.47 3.48
N ARG A 148 -9.56 1.96 2.79
CA ARG A 148 -9.55 1.91 1.31
C ARG A 148 -10.53 0.90 0.76
N GLN A 149 -10.72 -0.25 1.41
CA GLN A 149 -11.74 -1.23 1.04
C GLN A 149 -13.17 -0.65 1.20
N VAL A 150 -13.37 0.26 2.16
CA VAL A 150 -14.63 0.99 2.34
C VAL A 150 -14.79 2.15 1.35
N ARG A 151 -13.74 2.94 1.06
CA ARG A 151 -13.84 4.04 0.08
C ARG A 151 -14.05 3.56 -1.36
N GLY A 152 -13.71 2.32 -1.68
CA GLY A 152 -14.12 1.66 -2.93
C GLY A 152 -15.65 1.60 -3.09
N SER A 153 -16.43 1.75 -2.01
CA SER A 153 -17.89 1.81 -2.02
C SER A 153 -18.46 3.24 -2.08
N SER A 154 -17.64 4.29 -2.18
CA SER A 154 -18.10 5.65 -2.43
C SER A 154 -17.69 6.10 -3.82
N CYS A 155 -18.62 6.02 -4.78
CA CYS A 155 -18.50 6.80 -6.01
C CYS A 155 -18.23 8.27 -5.67
N PRO A 156 -17.27 8.95 -6.32
CA PRO A 156 -17.29 10.40 -6.33
C PRO A 156 -18.49 10.82 -7.18
N THR A 157 -19.51 11.39 -6.55
CA THR A 157 -20.63 12.02 -7.24
C THR A 157 -20.13 13.29 -7.93
N GLY A 158 -19.40 13.12 -9.02
CA GLY A 158 -19.06 14.16 -9.99
C GLY A 158 -19.95 13.97 -11.22
N PHE A 159 -21.26 14.18 -11.07
CA PHE A 159 -22.14 14.39 -12.20
C PHE A 159 -22.81 15.75 -12.02
N LEU A 160 -22.34 16.72 -12.81
CA LEU A 160 -23.16 17.86 -13.22
C LEU A 160 -24.40 17.29 -13.91
N ALA A 161 -25.56 17.41 -13.27
CA ALA A 161 -26.85 17.22 -13.92
C ALA A 161 -27.71 18.43 -13.63
N ASP A 162 -27.80 19.28 -14.64
CA ASP A 162 -28.73 20.38 -14.73
C ASP A 162 -30.15 19.81 -14.94
N SER A 163 -31.07 20.24 -14.09
CA SER A 163 -32.51 20.44 -14.31
C SER A 163 -33.38 19.40 -15.07
N SER A 164 -34.36 18.86 -14.33
CA SER A 164 -35.79 18.80 -14.68
C SER A 164 -36.46 17.45 -15.00
N SER A 165 -37.49 17.19 -14.18
CA SER A 165 -38.78 16.54 -14.48
C SER A 165 -39.09 15.15 -13.87
N ALA A 166 -40.36 15.07 -13.47
CA ALA A 166 -41.03 14.11 -12.61
C ALA A 166 -41.05 12.65 -13.08
N GLY A 167 -41.15 11.72 -12.11
CA GLY A 167 -41.62 10.36 -12.37
C GLY A 167 -41.17 9.33 -11.33
N ALA A 168 -42.00 9.10 -10.32
CA ALA A 168 -41.79 8.07 -9.30
C ALA A 168 -41.66 6.66 -9.91
N ARG A 169 -40.58 5.95 -9.57
CA ARG A 169 -40.57 4.48 -9.45
C ARG A 169 -39.64 4.07 -8.31
N THR A 170 -40.26 3.41 -7.34
CA THR A 170 -39.66 2.63 -6.27
C THR A 170 -38.66 1.63 -6.86
N SER A 171 -37.37 1.85 -6.64
CA SER A 171 -36.34 0.82 -6.74
C SER A 171 -35.43 0.99 -5.52
N SER A 172 -35.38 -0.06 -4.70
CA SER A 172 -34.65 -0.10 -3.43
C SER A 172 -33.20 0.34 -3.61
N PRO A 173 -32.67 1.27 -2.79
CA PRO A 173 -31.27 1.69 -2.87
C PRO A 173 -30.30 0.62 -2.34
N THR A 174 -30.81 -0.49 -1.78
CA THR A 174 -30.02 -1.49 -1.07
C THR A 174 -29.36 -2.54 -1.95
N LEU A 175 -29.69 -2.63 -3.25
CA LEU A 175 -29.15 -3.65 -4.15
C LEU A 175 -27.97 -3.17 -5.03
N LEU A 176 -27.62 -1.90 -4.98
CA LEU A 176 -26.45 -1.34 -5.70
C LEU A 176 -25.19 -1.21 -4.84
N LEU A 177 -25.29 -1.51 -3.54
CA LEU A 177 -24.15 -1.57 -2.61
C LEU A 177 -23.24 -2.80 -2.83
N GLY A 178 -23.64 -3.76 -3.67
CA GLY A 178 -22.96 -5.05 -3.82
C GLY A 178 -22.14 -5.27 -5.08
N LEU A 179 -22.02 -4.30 -6.01
CA LEU A 179 -21.42 -4.58 -7.33
C LEU A 179 -19.96 -4.14 -7.51
N PHE A 180 -19.35 -3.44 -6.55
CA PHE A 180 -17.92 -3.11 -6.57
C PHE A 180 -17.27 -3.18 -5.19
N GLN A 181 -17.75 -4.08 -4.33
CA GLN A 181 -16.95 -4.43 -3.16
C GLN A 181 -15.94 -5.47 -3.65
N GLU A 182 -14.67 -5.07 -3.80
CA GLU A 182 -13.60 -6.06 -3.73
C GLU A 182 -13.61 -6.60 -2.30
N VAL A 183 -14.51 -7.55 -2.08
CA VAL A 183 -14.61 -8.29 -0.83
C VAL A 183 -13.25 -8.92 -0.60
N LEU A 184 -12.65 -8.60 0.55
CA LEU A 184 -11.45 -9.25 1.00
C LEU A 184 -11.68 -10.78 0.96
N PRO A 185 -10.75 -11.57 0.38
CA PRO A 185 -10.89 -13.01 0.35
C PRO A 185 -11.23 -13.56 1.74
N PRO A 186 -12.16 -14.52 1.86
CA PRO A 186 -12.62 -15.00 3.16
C PRO A 186 -11.48 -15.50 4.04
N GLU A 187 -10.43 -16.08 3.43
CA GLU A 187 -9.24 -16.56 4.15
C GLU A 187 -8.47 -15.42 4.82
N LEU A 188 -8.38 -14.26 4.16
CA LEU A 188 -7.73 -13.07 4.72
C LEU A 188 -8.61 -12.38 5.77
N LEU A 189 -9.93 -12.41 5.61
CA LEU A 189 -10.88 -11.92 6.60
C LEU A 189 -10.82 -12.76 7.88
N ASP A 190 -10.85 -14.09 7.76
CA ASP A 190 -10.73 -15.01 8.89
C ASP A 190 -9.40 -14.82 9.61
N LEU A 191 -8.30 -14.69 8.86
CA LEU A 191 -6.99 -14.42 9.44
C LEU A 191 -6.96 -13.06 10.17
N LEU A 192 -7.58 -12.02 9.61
CA LEU A 192 -7.71 -10.72 10.26
C LEU A 192 -8.49 -10.84 11.57
N VAL A 193 -9.67 -11.45 11.55
CA VAL A 193 -10.52 -11.63 12.74
C VAL A 193 -9.80 -12.45 13.81
N LEU A 194 -9.19 -13.58 13.44
CA LEU A 194 -8.40 -14.41 14.36
C LEU A 194 -7.25 -13.63 14.98
N THR A 195 -6.54 -12.83 14.18
CA THR A 195 -5.41 -12.03 14.65
C THR A 195 -5.87 -10.95 15.63
N LEU A 196 -6.97 -10.25 15.32
CA LEU A 196 -7.58 -9.29 16.23
C LEU A 196 -7.99 -9.98 17.53
N CYS A 197 -8.83 -11.02 17.48
CA CYS A 197 -9.28 -11.76 18.65
C CYS A 197 -8.13 -12.22 19.56
N ARG A 198 -7.04 -12.76 18.97
CA ARG A 198 -5.86 -13.21 19.73
C ARG A 198 -5.14 -12.07 20.42
N GLN A 199 -5.10 -10.89 19.81
CA GLN A 199 -4.36 -9.72 20.31
C GLN A 199 -5.21 -8.81 21.20
N ALA A 200 -6.53 -9.03 21.27
CA ALA A 200 -7.45 -8.22 22.09
C ALA A 200 -6.98 -7.98 23.54
N PRO A 201 -6.41 -8.97 24.27
CA PRO A 201 -5.91 -8.72 25.63
C PRO A 201 -4.75 -7.72 25.68
N ALA A 202 -3.88 -7.72 24.66
CA ALA A 202 -2.73 -6.82 24.59
C ALA A 202 -3.12 -5.36 24.29
N PHE A 203 -4.28 -5.16 23.66
CA PHE A 203 -4.78 -3.86 23.22
C PHE A 203 -6.05 -3.40 23.96
N ALA A 204 -6.33 -3.93 25.15
CA ALA A 204 -7.59 -3.70 25.87
C ALA A 204 -7.87 -2.20 26.14
N THR A 205 -6.85 -1.36 26.29
CA THR A 205 -6.96 0.09 26.51
C THR A 205 -6.75 0.92 25.25
N SER A 206 -6.50 0.29 24.10
CA SER A 206 -6.14 0.98 22.86
C SER A 206 -7.37 1.46 22.12
N LEU A 207 -7.54 2.78 22.02
CA LEU A 207 -8.60 3.38 21.23
C LEU A 207 -8.46 3.07 19.74
N SER A 208 -7.22 2.98 19.23
CA SER A 208 -6.93 2.64 17.85
C SER A 208 -7.38 1.21 17.53
N TYR A 209 -7.13 0.29 18.45
CA TYR A 209 -7.58 -1.10 18.32
C TYR A 209 -9.12 -1.20 18.38
N ALA A 210 -9.76 -0.50 19.32
CA ALA A 210 -11.22 -0.46 19.41
C ALA A 210 -11.86 0.04 18.10
N LYS A 211 -11.35 1.15 17.54
CA LYS A 211 -11.79 1.68 16.24
C LYS A 211 -11.63 0.65 15.12
N LEU A 212 -10.51 -0.07 15.10
CA LEU A 212 -10.21 -1.08 14.09
C LEU A 212 -11.20 -2.26 14.16
N VAL A 213 -11.47 -2.77 15.37
CA VAL A 213 -12.45 -3.85 15.57
C VAL A 213 -13.84 -3.38 15.16
N THR A 214 -14.27 -2.18 15.58
CA THR A 214 -15.55 -1.61 15.16
C THR A 214 -15.63 -1.48 13.65
N ALA A 215 -14.60 -0.92 12.99
CA ALA A 215 -14.56 -0.81 11.55
C ALA A 215 -14.70 -2.19 10.88
N THR A 216 -13.91 -3.19 11.31
CA THR A 216 -13.97 -4.56 10.76
C THR A 216 -15.38 -5.16 10.88
N LEU A 217 -16.01 -5.05 12.06
CA LEU A 217 -17.36 -5.55 12.29
C LEU A 217 -18.41 -4.80 11.48
N THR A 218 -18.26 -3.49 11.27
CA THR A 218 -19.20 -2.71 10.45
C THR A 218 -19.05 -3.00 8.95
N VAL A 219 -17.84 -3.28 8.49
CA VAL A 219 -17.53 -3.45 7.06
C VAL A 219 -17.84 -4.87 6.59
N TYR A 220 -17.62 -5.86 7.44
CA TYR A 220 -17.81 -7.28 7.11
C TYR A 220 -18.95 -7.94 7.89
N GLN A 221 -19.92 -7.15 8.37
CA GLN A 221 -21.05 -7.64 9.18
C GLN A 221 -21.82 -8.78 8.51
N SER A 222 -21.90 -8.80 7.17
CA SER A 222 -22.58 -9.85 6.40
C SER A 222 -21.77 -11.13 6.22
N GLN A 223 -20.48 -11.13 6.55
CA GLN A 223 -19.54 -12.24 6.34
C GLN A 223 -18.98 -12.81 7.65
N VAL A 224 -19.04 -12.05 8.73
CA VAL A 224 -18.72 -12.53 10.09
C VAL A 224 -19.99 -13.18 10.65
N SER A 225 -20.14 -14.48 10.41
CA SER A 225 -21.23 -15.33 10.92
C SER A 225 -20.79 -16.22 12.06
#